data_AF-A0A5C3Q2U0-F1
#
_entry.id   AF-A0A5C3Q2U0-F1
#
_cell.length_a   1.000
_cell.length_b   1.000
_cell.length_c   1.000
_cell.angle_alpha   90.00
_cell.angle_beta   90.00
_cell.angle_gamma   90.00
#
_symmetry.space_group_name_H-M   'P 1'
#
loop_
_entity.id
_entity.type
_entity.pdbx_description
1 polymer ?
#
loop_
_entity_poly.entity_id
_entity_poly.type
_entity_poly.pdbx_seq_one_letter_code
_entity_poly.pdbx_strand_id
1 'polypeptide(L)'
;CALVQWFKSVGTGPHADFGMWLVQADTNRRTGLQDQTVVHLDTFLRLCHLIPRFGSSIIPPALLHIHSLSVFNTFWVNKFADHHAHEVA
;
A
#
# COMPACT_ATOMS: atom_id res chain seq x y z
N CYS A 1 6.13 -18.00 7.53
CA CYS A 1 6.49 -16.58 7.75
C CYS A 1 6.69 -15.88 6.41
N ALA A 2 6.59 -14.55 6.38
CA ALA A 2 6.86 -13.71 5.21
C ALA A 2 7.63 -12.45 5.62
N LEU A 3 8.43 -11.88 4.70
CA LEU A 3 9.04 -10.56 4.87
C LEU A 3 8.01 -9.50 4.45
N VAL A 4 7.70 -8.57 5.34
CA VAL A 4 6.77 -7.46 5.11
C VAL A 4 7.55 -6.17 4.94
N GLN A 5 7.17 -5.38 3.92
CA GLN A 5 7.59 -3.99 3.78
C GLN A 5 6.45 -3.09 4.25
N TRP A 6 6.69 -2.28 5.29
CA TRP A 6 5.61 -1.58 5.97
C TRP A 6 5.17 -0.31 5.25
N PHE A 7 3.88 -0.01 5.36
CA PHE A 7 3.25 1.22 4.92
C PHE A 7 2.54 1.88 6.09
N LYS A 8 2.51 3.21 6.11
CA LYS A 8 1.78 4.01 7.09
C LYS A 8 0.68 4.83 6.43
N SER A 9 -0.37 5.14 7.18
CA SER A 9 -1.45 6.00 6.70
C SER A 9 -0.96 7.44 6.48
N VAL A 10 -1.45 8.06 5.42
CA VAL A 10 -1.28 9.48 5.14
C VAL A 10 -2.54 10.19 5.64
N GLY A 11 -2.44 10.78 6.83
CA GLY A 11 -3.57 11.42 7.52
C GLY A 11 -4.23 10.51 8.58
N THR A 12 -5.34 11.00 9.14
CA THR A 12 -6.03 10.40 10.29
C THR A 12 -7.24 9.55 9.94
N GLY A 13 -7.63 9.49 8.65
CA GLY A 13 -8.88 8.86 8.23
C GLY A 13 -8.93 8.55 6.73
N PRO A 14 -9.99 7.83 6.30
CA PRO A 14 -10.24 7.61 4.90
C PRO A 14 -10.59 8.93 4.18
N HIS A 15 -10.29 9.00 2.89
CA HIS A 15 -10.61 10.15 2.06
C HIS A 15 -12.13 10.32 1.94
N ALA A 16 -12.62 11.55 2.11
CA ALA A 16 -14.06 11.86 2.17
C ALA A 16 -14.82 11.38 0.93
N ASP A 17 -14.29 11.64 -0.28
CA ASP A 17 -14.99 11.33 -1.52
C ASP A 17 -14.94 9.85 -1.92
N PHE A 18 -13.90 9.13 -1.50
CA PHE A 18 -13.63 7.76 -1.98
C PHE A 18 -13.80 6.69 -0.91
N GLY A 19 -13.84 7.07 0.37
CA GLY A 19 -13.86 6.12 1.49
C GLY A 19 -12.61 5.24 1.60
N MET A 20 -11.54 5.56 0.86
CA MET A 20 -10.29 4.80 0.81
C MET A 20 -9.22 5.43 1.70
N TRP A 21 -8.33 4.60 2.24
CA TRP A 21 -7.15 5.07 2.95
C TRP A 21 -6.02 5.36 1.98
N LEU A 22 -5.32 6.47 2.19
CA LEU A 22 -4.07 6.72 1.49
C LEU A 22 -2.93 6.22 2.37
N VAL A 23 -2.00 5.46 1.80
CA VAL A 23 -0.82 4.94 2.50
C VAL A 23 0.45 5.27 1.73
N GLN A 24 1.57 5.33 2.44
CA GLN A 24 2.91 5.51 1.87
C GLN A 24 3.90 4.56 2.54
N ALA A 25 5.00 4.25 1.85
CA ALA A 25 6.08 3.44 2.42
C ALA A 25 6.52 4.04 3.77
N ASP A 26 6.62 3.20 4.80
CA ASP A 26 7.10 3.65 6.10
C ASP A 26 8.62 3.66 6.10
N THR A 27 9.20 4.80 5.77
CA THR A 27 10.64 4.96 5.68
C THR A 27 11.25 5.45 6.98
N ASN A 28 12.36 4.82 7.37
CA ASN A 28 13.18 5.26 8.49
C ASN A 28 13.81 6.61 8.14
N ARG A 29 13.60 7.63 8.99
CA ARG A 29 14.08 9.00 8.73
C ARG A 29 15.60 9.12 8.64
N ARG A 30 16.36 8.23 9.29
CA ARG A 30 17.82 8.28 9.32
C ARG A 30 18.44 7.58 8.11
N THR A 31 17.89 6.43 7.71
CA THR A 31 18.47 5.59 6.64
C THR A 31 17.79 5.78 5.29
N GLY A 32 16.57 6.31 5.26
CA GLY A 32 15.74 6.42 4.06
C GLY A 32 15.17 5.08 3.56
N LEU A 33 15.51 3.96 4.22
CA LEU A 33 15.02 2.64 3.86
C LEU A 33 13.62 2.41 4.41
N GLN A 34 12.81 1.68 3.65
CA GLN A 34 11.50 1.22 4.11
C GLN A 34 11.68 0.21 5.24
N ASP A 35 10.84 0.33 6.27
CA ASP A 35 10.85 -0.58 7.41
C ASP A 35 10.39 -1.98 6.99
N GLN A 36 11.07 -2.99 7.51
CA GLN A 36 10.88 -4.39 7.12
C GLN A 36 10.92 -5.32 8.32
N THR A 37 10.01 -6.28 8.36
CA THR A 37 9.94 -7.27 9.44
C THR A 37 9.49 -8.63 8.93
N VAL A 38 9.99 -9.71 9.52
CA VAL A 38 9.50 -11.06 9.25
C VAL A 38 8.31 -11.34 10.16
N VAL A 39 7.16 -11.66 9.57
CA VAL A 39 5.90 -11.85 10.28
C VAL A 39 5.35 -13.25 10.01
N HIS A 40 4.70 -13.86 11.02
CA HIS A 40 4.05 -15.16 10.85
C HIS A 40 2.83 -15.04 9.92
N LEU A 41 2.59 -16.04 9.06
CA LEU A 41 1.54 -15.95 8.04
C LEU A 41 0.14 -15.85 8.68
N ASP A 42 -0.06 -16.49 9.82
CA ASP A 42 -1.35 -16.49 10.55
C ASP A 42 -1.75 -15.12 11.13
N THR A 43 -0.86 -14.12 11.07
CA THR A 43 -1.18 -12.75 11.50
C THR A 43 -1.80 -11.90 10.38
N PHE A 44 -1.73 -12.36 9.12
CA PHE A 44 -2.35 -11.64 8.01
C PHE A 44 -3.86 -11.84 8.06
N LEU A 45 -4.58 -10.76 8.35
CA LEU A 45 -6.03 -10.79 8.42
C LEU A 45 -6.68 -11.01 7.05
N ARG A 46 -6.19 -10.29 6.02
CA ARG A 46 -6.77 -10.25 4.68
C ARG A 46 -5.80 -9.65 3.68
N LEU A 47 -6.03 -9.94 2.40
CA LEU A 47 -5.34 -9.25 1.32
C LEU A 47 -5.96 -7.87 1.08
N CYS A 48 -5.14 -6.98 0.53
CA CYS A 48 -5.57 -5.67 0.06
C CYS A 48 -4.82 -5.32 -1.22
N HIS A 49 -5.46 -4.52 -2.08
CA HIS A 49 -4.85 -4.05 -3.30
C HIS A 49 -4.25 -2.65 -3.05
N LEU A 50 -2.95 -2.49 -3.32
CA LEU A 50 -2.28 -1.20 -3.36
C LEU A 50 -2.49 -0.57 -4.74
N ILE A 51 -3.42 0.38 -4.84
CA ILE A 51 -3.69 1.09 -6.09
C ILE A 51 -2.85 2.36 -6.13
N PRO A 52 -1.92 2.54 -7.09
CA PRO A 52 -1.12 3.75 -7.16
C PRO A 52 -1.96 5.03 -7.18
N ARG A 53 -1.57 6.02 -6.39
CA ARG A 53 -2.11 7.38 -6.56
C ARG A 53 -1.41 8.03 -7.75
N PHE A 54 -2.14 8.17 -8.85
CA PHE A 54 -1.64 8.86 -10.03
C PHE A 54 -1.61 10.38 -9.79
N GLY A 55 -0.53 11.01 -10.27
CA GLY A 55 -0.40 12.47 -10.32
C GLY A 55 -0.75 13.01 -11.70
N SER A 56 -0.26 14.21 -12.01
CA SER A 56 -0.41 14.83 -13.33
C SER A 56 0.62 14.35 -14.37
N SER A 57 1.61 13.57 -13.96
CA SER A 57 2.69 13.10 -14.83
C SER A 57 2.23 11.92 -15.68
N ILE A 58 2.66 11.89 -16.94
CA ILE A 58 2.45 10.76 -17.84
C ILE A 58 3.29 9.57 -17.36
N ILE A 59 2.69 8.39 -17.30
CA ILE A 59 3.39 7.15 -16.99
C ILE A 59 4.27 6.78 -18.20
N PRO A 60 5.60 6.62 -18.02
CA PRO A 60 6.48 6.25 -19.11
C PRO A 60 6.04 4.90 -19.72
N PRO A 61 5.93 4.76 -21.05
CA PRO A 61 5.55 3.50 -21.68
C PRO A 61 6.49 2.33 -21.37
N ALA A 62 7.76 2.64 -21.07
CA ALA A 62 8.77 1.67 -20.69
C ALA A 62 8.71 1.26 -19.20
N LEU A 63 7.82 1.86 -18.39
CA LEU A 63 7.69 1.49 -16.99
C LEU A 63 7.09 0.09 -16.88
N LEU A 64 7.89 -0.84 -16.36
CA LEU A 64 7.42 -2.21 -16.11
C LEU A 64 6.56 -2.26 -14.84
N HIS A 65 5.54 -3.12 -14.87
CA HIS A 65 4.63 -3.33 -13.73
C HIS A 65 5.36 -3.75 -12.45
N ILE A 66 6.48 -4.48 -12.57
CA ILE A 66 7.33 -4.90 -11.43
C ILE A 66 7.93 -3.72 -10.65
N HIS A 67 8.02 -2.54 -11.26
CA HIS A 67 8.57 -1.34 -10.62
C HIS A 67 7.49 -0.45 -10.00
N SER A 68 6.21 -0.81 -10.13
CA SER A 68 5.09 -0.01 -9.63
C SER A 68 5.25 0.34 -8.14
N LEU A 69 5.57 -0.64 -7.29
CA LEU A 69 5.74 -0.44 -5.85
C LEU A 69 6.93 0.47 -5.50
N SER A 70 7.93 0.57 -6.39
CA SER A 70 9.10 1.44 -6.19
C SER A 70 8.92 2.85 -6.77
N VAL A 71 8.11 3.01 -7.82
CA VAL A 71 7.97 4.28 -8.56
C VAL A 71 6.88 5.17 -7.98
N PHE A 72 5.82 4.60 -7.42
CA PHE A 72 4.75 5.37 -6.82
C PHE A 72 5.00 5.59 -5.32
N ASN A 73 4.82 6.85 -4.87
CA ASN A 73 5.09 7.22 -3.48
C ASN A 73 3.93 6.90 -2.53
N THR A 74 2.71 6.85 -3.05
CA THR A 74 1.48 6.68 -2.26
C THR A 74 0.49 5.79 -2.98
N PHE A 75 -0.28 5.03 -2.21
CA PHE A 75 -1.24 4.05 -2.71
C PHE A 75 -2.57 4.20 -1.99
N TRP A 76 -3.65 4.03 -2.72
CA TRP A 76 -4.98 3.87 -2.17
C TRP A 76 -5.18 2.42 -1.72
N VAL A 77 -5.74 2.26 -0.53
CA VAL A 77 -6.11 0.98 0.06
C VAL A 77 -7.59 1.00 0.39
N ASN A 78 -8.29 -0.03 -0.06
CA ASN A 78 -9.72 -0.18 0.19
C ASN A 78 -9.98 -1.47 0.99
N LYS A 79 -10.80 -1.35 2.04
CA LYS A 79 -11.32 -2.49 2.82
C LYS A 79 -12.32 -3.37 2.04
N PHE A 80 -12.59 -3.08 0.78
CA PHE A 80 -13.52 -3.82 -0.07
C PHE A 80 -12.88 -4.33 -1.36
N ALA A 81 -11.59 -4.04 -1.59
CA ALA A 81 -10.93 -4.39 -2.85
C ALA A 81 -10.79 -5.91 -3.09
N ASP A 82 -10.89 -6.70 -2.03
CA ASP A 82 -10.85 -8.16 -2.12
C ASP A 82 -12.25 -8.72 -1.89
N HIS A 83 -12.84 -9.29 -2.95
CA HIS A 83 -14.14 -9.95 -2.93
C HIS A 83 -14.15 -11.17 -1.99
N HIS A 84 -13.02 -11.84 -1.78
CA HIS A 84 -12.90 -12.95 -0.82
C HIS A 84 -12.75 -12.47 0.63
N ALA A 85 -12.61 -11.16 0.87
CA ALA A 85 -12.49 -10.61 2.21
C ALA A 85 -13.83 -10.32 2.92
N HIS A 86 -14.94 -10.89 2.44
CA HIS A 86 -16.26 -10.76 3.08
C HIS A 86 -16.43 -11.65 4.32
N GLU A 87 -15.49 -12.54 4.60
CA GLU A 87 -15.58 -13.48 5.73
C GLU A 87 -15.20 -12.86 7.09
N VAL A 88 -14.59 -11.66 7.10
CA VAL A 88 -14.28 -10.93 8.33
C VAL A 88 -14.64 -9.45 8.16
N ALA A 89 -15.88 -9.11 8.52
CA ALA A 89 -16.42 -7.75 8.58
C ALA A 89 -16.58 -7.29 10.03
#